data_AF-A0A9W5UPT1-F1
#
_entry.id   AF-A0A9W5UPT1-F1
#
_cell.length_a   1.000
_cell.length_b   1.000
_cell.length_c   1.000
_cell.angle_alpha   90.00
_cell.angle_beta   90.00
_cell.angle_gamma   90.00
#
_symmetry.space_group_name_H-M   'P 1'
#
loop_
_entity.id
_entity.type
_entity.pdbx_description
1 polymer ?
#
loop_
_entity_poly.entity_id
_entity_poly.type
_entity_poly.pdbx_seq_one_letter_code
_entity_poly.pdbx_strand_id
1 'polypeptide(L)'
;MTLKWLAVVVATVSVTLCITGNAVTLTLNGGQLPLLVNLFALATAGTAIVLAVVAELHDRLNDRLTALTEFLVERLREIEANTGDRNSGFVEGYLLSHGQEAAVVPFGRRGRGAAER
;
A
#
# COMPACT_ATOMS: atom_id res chain seq x y z
N MET A 1 9.24 5.57 -5.40
CA MET A 1 10.60 5.32 -6.00
C MET A 1 11.48 6.56 -6.24
N THR A 2 11.14 7.50 -7.13
CA THR A 2 12.04 8.64 -7.49
C THR A 2 12.38 9.53 -6.30
N LEU A 3 11.39 9.82 -5.45
CA LEU A 3 11.56 10.69 -4.28
C LEU A 3 12.50 10.11 -3.22
N LYS A 4 12.42 8.80 -2.96
CA LYS A 4 13.33 8.08 -2.05
C LYS A 4 14.79 8.15 -2.54
N TRP A 5 15.00 7.87 -3.83
CA TRP A 5 16.33 7.92 -4.44
C TRP A 5 16.91 9.33 -4.47
N LEU A 6 16.08 10.33 -4.78
CA LEU A 6 16.50 11.73 -4.78
C LEU A 6 16.90 12.17 -3.36
N ALA A 7 16.13 11.78 -2.33
CA ALA A 7 16.47 12.04 -0.95
C ALA A 7 17.79 11.38 -0.52
N VAL A 8 18.01 10.10 -0.88
CA VAL A 8 19.28 9.41 -0.62
C VAL A 8 20.45 10.11 -1.32
N VAL A 9 20.28 10.50 -2.59
CA VAL A 9 21.31 11.22 -3.36
C VAL A 9 21.63 12.58 -2.75
N VAL A 10 20.61 13.34 -2.32
CA VAL A 10 20.83 14.64 -1.67
C VAL A 10 21.58 14.46 -0.35
N ALA A 11 21.23 13.44 0.45
CA ALA A 11 21.93 13.15 1.70
C ALA A 11 23.40 12.77 1.45
N THR A 12 23.68 11.88 0.50
CA THR A 12 25.04 11.45 0.18
C THR A 12 25.87 12.59 -0.36
N VAL A 13 25.35 13.35 -1.34
CA VAL A 13 26.05 14.50 -1.92
C VAL A 13 26.34 15.57 -0.86
N SER A 14 25.38 15.88 0.03
CA SER A 14 25.59 16.87 1.10
C SER A 14 26.71 16.45 2.07
N VAL A 15 26.69 15.18 2.51
CA VAL A 15 27.71 14.64 3.42
C VAL A 15 29.08 14.60 2.75
N THR A 16 29.16 14.11 1.50
CA THR A 16 30.42 14.06 0.76
C THR A 16 30.99 15.46 0.55
N LEU A 17 30.16 16.44 0.16
CA LEU A 17 30.61 17.82 -0.01
C LEU A 17 31.13 18.44 1.28
N CYS A 18 30.47 18.16 2.41
CA CYS A 18 30.89 18.63 3.73
C CYS A 18 32.25 18.04 4.14
N ILE A 19 32.44 16.73 3.95
CA ILE A 19 33.70 16.05 4.27
C ILE A 19 34.83 16.56 3.38
N THR A 20 34.62 16.61 2.06
CA THR A 20 35.61 17.07 1.10
C THR A 20 35.97 18.54 1.34
N GLY A 21 34.98 19.39 1.60
CA GLY A 21 35.18 20.80 1.89
C GLY A 21 36.06 21.02 3.13
N ASN A 22 35.77 20.33 4.24
CA ASN A 22 36.60 20.42 5.45
C ASN A 22 38.01 19.85 5.24
N ALA A 23 38.16 18.76 4.48
CA ALA A 23 39.48 18.19 4.17
C ALA A 23 40.33 19.16 3.33
N VAL A 24 39.73 19.82 2.34
CA VAL A 24 40.41 20.81 1.50
C VAL A 24 40.78 22.06 2.31
N THR A 25 39.89 22.58 3.16
CA THR A 25 40.23 23.75 4.00
C THR A 25 41.27 23.42 5.06
N LEU A 26 41.24 22.21 5.61
CA LEU A 26 42.22 21.74 6.60
C LEU A 26 43.60 21.61 5.97
N THR A 27 43.68 21.08 4.75
CA THR A 27 44.95 20.89 4.03
C THR A 27 45.55 22.20 3.52
N LEU A 28 44.72 23.16 3.10
CA LEU A 28 45.20 24.44 2.55
C LEU A 28 45.52 25.48 3.63
N ASN A 29 44.72 25.56 4.70
CA ASN A 29 44.81 26.64 5.69
C ASN A 29 44.86 26.15 7.14
N GLY A 30 44.87 24.84 7.40
CA GLY A 30 44.84 24.28 8.76
C GLY A 30 43.51 24.50 9.50
N GLY A 31 42.47 24.99 8.82
CA GLY A 31 41.19 25.39 9.41
C GLY A 31 40.00 24.56 8.93
N GLN A 32 38.90 24.60 9.68
CA GLN A 32 37.61 24.00 9.28
C GLN A 32 36.70 25.01 8.58
N LEU A 33 35.73 24.49 7.80
CA LEU A 33 34.66 25.30 7.25
C LEU A 33 33.84 25.97 8.37
N PRO A 34 33.25 27.16 8.13
CA PRO A 34 32.44 27.85 9.12
C PRO A 34 31.34 26.94 9.67
N LEU A 35 31.13 26.97 10.99
CA LEU A 35 30.19 26.11 11.70
C LEU A 35 28.78 26.09 11.06
N LEU A 36 28.31 27.25 10.58
CA LEU A 36 27.04 27.41 9.87
C LEU A 36 26.92 26.53 8.62
N VAL A 37 27.99 26.37 7.86
CA VAL A 37 28.01 25.56 6.63
C VAL A 37 27.92 24.07 6.97
N ASN A 38 28.67 23.63 7.98
CA ASN A 38 28.62 22.25 8.46
C ASN A 38 27.24 21.92 9.04
N LEU A 39 26.65 22.84 9.81
CA LEU A 39 25.31 22.67 10.39
C LEU A 39 24.24 22.58 9.31
N PHE A 40 24.34 23.41 8.27
CA PHE A 40 23.42 23.37 7.14
C PHE A 40 23.54 22.05 6.38
N ALA A 41 24.75 21.58 6.09
CA ALA A 41 24.97 20.29 5.43
C ALA A 41 24.43 19.12 6.25
N LEU A 42 24.58 19.16 7.58
CA LEU A 42 24.07 18.12 8.47
C LEU A 42 22.54 18.15 8.55
N ALA A 43 21.94 19.34 8.61
CA ALA A 43 20.49 19.51 8.61
C ALA A 43 19.85 19.07 7.30
N THR A 44 20.46 19.40 6.15
CA THR A 44 19.97 18.94 4.84
C THR A 44 20.12 17.43 4.69
N ALA A 45 21.22 16.84 5.14
CA ALA A 45 21.39 15.39 5.14
C ALA A 45 20.37 14.69 6.06
N GLY A 46 20.17 15.21 7.27
CA GLY A 46 19.20 14.67 8.23
C GLY A 46 17.76 14.74 7.72
N THR A 47 17.35 15.90 7.19
CA THR A 47 16.00 16.08 6.61
C THR A 47 15.77 15.18 5.40
N ALA A 48 16.78 15.00 4.55
CA ALA A 48 16.69 14.08 3.42
C ALA A 48 16.53 12.61 3.86
N ILE A 49 17.26 12.17 4.89
CA ILE A 49 17.09 10.83 5.47
C ILE A 49 15.66 10.64 5.98
N VAL A 50 15.13 11.60 6.73
CA VAL A 50 13.75 11.54 7.24
C VAL A 50 12.74 11.44 6.09
N LEU A 51 12.90 12.27 5.04
CA LEU A 51 12.05 12.21 3.86
C LEU A 51 12.11 10.84 3.15
N ALA A 52 13.29 10.23 3.08
CA ALA A 52 13.44 8.89 2.48
C ALA A 52 12.67 7.83 3.29
N VAL A 53 12.72 7.89 4.63
CA VAL A 53 11.98 6.97 5.51
C VAL A 53 10.48 7.18 5.38
N VAL A 54 10.01 8.43 5.37
CA VAL A 54 8.59 8.76 5.19
C VAL A 54 8.09 8.26 3.84
N ALA A 55 8.87 8.44 2.77
CA ALA A 55 8.53 7.96 1.43
C ALA A 55 8.40 6.43 1.39
N GLU A 56 9.33 5.70 2.02
CA GLU A 56 9.27 4.24 2.12
C GLU A 56 8.04 3.76 2.90
N LEU A 57 7.70 4.43 4.00
CA LEU A 57 6.51 4.08 4.77
C LEU A 57 5.23 4.35 3.96
N HIS A 58 5.19 5.46 3.24
CA HIS A 58 4.07 5.81 2.38
C HIS A 58 3.90 4.79 1.24
N ASP A 59 4.99 4.42 0.55
CA ASP A 59 4.96 3.40 -0.51
C ASP A 59 4.41 2.07 0.05
N ARG A 60 4.87 1.61 1.23
CA ARG A 60 4.37 0.37 1.87
C ARG A 60 2.89 0.45 2.29
N LEU A 61 2.45 1.59 2.79
CA LEU A 61 1.06 1.80 3.15
C LEU A 61 0.18 1.79 1.91
N ASN A 62 0.61 2.48 0.86
CA ASN A 62 -0.10 2.54 -0.39
C ASN A 62 -0.23 1.15 -1.03
N ASP A 63 0.85 0.36 -1.07
CA ASP A 63 0.81 -1.01 -1.61
C ASP A 63 -0.21 -1.90 -0.87
N ARG A 64 -0.27 -1.80 0.47
CA ARG A 64 -1.25 -2.55 1.27
C ARG A 64 -2.68 -2.10 0.99
N LEU A 65 -2.91 -0.79 0.87
CA LEU A 65 -4.22 -0.26 0.53
C LEU A 65 -4.65 -0.70 -0.86
N THR A 66 -3.76 -0.61 -1.86
CA THR A 66 -4.03 -1.08 -3.21
C THR A 66 -4.39 -2.57 -3.23
N ALA A 67 -3.63 -3.42 -2.53
CA ALA A 67 -3.94 -4.85 -2.45
C ALA A 67 -5.31 -5.13 -1.79
N LEU A 68 -5.68 -4.37 -0.75
CA LEU A 68 -7.00 -4.49 -0.11
C LEU A 68 -8.12 -4.03 -1.06
N THR A 69 -7.91 -2.94 -1.78
CA THR A 69 -8.87 -2.44 -2.78
C THR A 69 -9.05 -3.44 -3.91
N GLU A 70 -7.97 -4.00 -4.43
CA GLU A 70 -8.01 -5.01 -5.50
C GLU A 70 -8.74 -6.26 -5.03
N PHE A 71 -8.48 -6.73 -3.81
CA PHE A 71 -9.21 -7.85 -3.20
C PHE A 71 -10.71 -7.55 -3.07
N LEU A 72 -11.08 -6.35 -2.60
CA LEU A 72 -12.48 -5.95 -2.47
C LEU A 72 -13.18 -5.86 -3.82
N VAL A 73 -12.51 -5.30 -4.83
CA VAL A 73 -13.03 -5.20 -6.20
C VAL A 73 -13.26 -6.59 -6.78
N GLU A 74 -12.31 -7.51 -6.62
CA GLU A 74 -12.45 -8.87 -7.11
C GLU A 74 -13.60 -9.61 -6.42
N ARG A 75 -13.73 -9.46 -5.10
CA ARG A 75 -14.85 -10.05 -4.36
C ARG A 75 -16.19 -9.47 -4.74
N LEU A 76 -16.25 -8.17 -5.02
CA LEU A 76 -17.48 -7.53 -5.49
C LEU A 76 -17.87 -8.07 -6.87
N ARG A 77 -16.89 -8.21 -7.76
CA ARG A 77 -17.07 -8.77 -9.11
C ARG A 77 -17.54 -10.22 -9.07
N GLU A 78 -17.00 -11.03 -8.16
CA GLU A 78 -17.43 -12.41 -7.95
C GLU A 78 -18.88 -12.50 -7.44
N ILE A 79 -19.29 -11.60 -6.54
CA ILE A 79 -20.68 -11.52 -6.07
C ILE A 79 -21.61 -11.11 -7.20
N GLU A 80 -21.21 -10.12 -8.01
CA GLU A 80 -21.97 -9.67 -9.18
C GLU A 80 -22.18 -10.82 -10.19
N ALA A 81 -21.13 -11.57 -10.52
CA ALA A 81 -21.21 -12.72 -11.42
C ALA A 81 -22.17 -13.81 -10.90
N ASN A 82 -22.06 -14.16 -9.62
CA ASN A 82 -22.93 -15.17 -8.99
C ASN A 82 -24.39 -14.70 -8.82
N THR A 83 -24.62 -13.39 -8.70
CA THR A 83 -25.97 -12.82 -8.60
C THR A 83 -26.63 -12.71 -9.98
N GLY A 84 -25.86 -12.41 -11.02
CA GLY A 84 -26.32 -12.47 -12.41
C GLY A 84 -26.77 -13.88 -12.82
N ASP A 85 -26.05 -14.91 -12.41
CA ASP A 85 -26.42 -16.31 -12.65
C ASP A 85 -27.70 -16.72 -11.90
N ARG A 86 -27.82 -16.32 -10.61
CA ARG A 86 -29.04 -16.52 -9.81
C ARG A 86 -30.27 -15.81 -10.38
N ASN A 87 -30.12 -14.61 -10.93
CA ASN A 87 -31.23 -13.92 -11.60
C ASN A 87 -31.61 -14.59 -12.91
N SER A 88 -30.66 -15.20 -13.64
CA SER A 88 -30.98 -15.99 -14.84
C SER A 88 -31.84 -17.21 -14.46
N GLY A 89 -31.46 -17.94 -13.41
CA GLY A 89 -32.24 -19.08 -12.90
C GLY A 89 -33.57 -18.68 -12.28
N PHE A 90 -33.69 -17.49 -11.71
CA PHE A 90 -34.97 -16.97 -11.20
C PHE A 90 -35.91 -16.56 -12.34
N VAL A 91 -35.41 -15.91 -13.39
CA VAL A 91 -36.20 -15.55 -14.58
C VAL A 91 -36.61 -16.80 -15.37
N GLU A 92 -35.69 -17.75 -15.54
CA GLU A 92 -35.97 -19.03 -16.19
C GLU A 92 -36.99 -19.84 -15.36
N GLY A 93 -36.86 -19.84 -14.04
CA GLY A 93 -37.83 -20.41 -13.11
C GLY A 93 -39.20 -19.71 -13.13
N TYR A 94 -39.26 -18.38 -13.27
CA TYR A 94 -40.53 -17.63 -13.33
C TYR A 94 -41.27 -17.82 -14.65
N LEU A 95 -40.54 -18.01 -15.76
CA LEU A 95 -41.08 -18.34 -17.07
C LEU A 95 -41.50 -19.81 -17.17
N LEU A 96 -40.75 -20.74 -16.56
CA LEU A 96 -41.11 -22.18 -16.49
C LEU A 96 -42.19 -22.48 -15.44
N SER A 97 -42.32 -21.67 -14.38
CA SER A 97 -43.30 -21.88 -13.30
C SER A 97 -44.72 -21.41 -13.66
N HIS A 98 -44.94 -20.75 -14.80
CA HIS A 98 -46.30 -20.49 -15.31
C HIS A 98 -47.05 -21.76 -15.76
N GLY A 99 -46.47 -22.96 -15.61
CA GLY A 99 -47.14 -24.24 -15.84
C GLY A 99 -47.13 -25.23 -14.68
N GLN A 100 -46.37 -24.99 -13.60
CA GLN A 100 -46.27 -25.97 -12.50
C GLN A 100 -46.18 -25.28 -11.13
N GLU A 101 -47.08 -25.70 -10.26
CA GLU A 101 -47.36 -25.20 -8.91
C GLU A 101 -46.10 -24.98 -8.06
N ALA A 102 -46.16 -23.91 -7.26
CA ALA A 102 -45.12 -23.45 -6.36
C ALA A 102 -44.60 -24.55 -5.42
N ALA A 103 -43.42 -25.08 -5.72
CA ALA A 103 -42.67 -25.92 -4.80
C ALA A 103 -42.11 -25.03 -3.66
N VAL A 104 -42.82 -25.01 -2.54
CA VAL A 104 -42.36 -24.43 -1.28
C VAL A 104 -41.07 -25.13 -0.86
N VAL A 105 -39.94 -24.41 -0.90
CA VAL A 105 -38.67 -24.88 -0.36
C VAL A 105 -38.69 -24.68 1.16
N PRO A 106 -38.58 -25.74 1.98
CA PRO A 106 -38.50 -25.57 3.42
C PRO A 106 -37.18 -24.91 3.79
N PHE A 107 -37.26 -23.82 4.55
CA PHE A 107 -36.10 -23.23 5.22
C PHE A 107 -35.53 -24.24 6.22
N GLY A 108 -34.50 -24.97 5.79
CA GLY A 108 -33.70 -25.84 6.65
C GLY A 108 -33.02 -25.01 7.74
N ARG A 109 -33.63 -25.02 8.93
CA ARG A 109 -33.05 -24.56 10.19
C ARG A 109 -31.70 -25.24 10.37
N ARG A 110 -30.60 -24.48 10.27
CA ARG A 110 -29.24 -24.98 10.54
C ARG A 110 -29.10 -25.20 12.07
N GLY A 111 -29.68 -26.30 12.52
CA GLY A 111 -29.71 -26.77 13.90
C GLY A 111 -28.44 -27.54 14.22
N ARG A 112 -27.58 -26.86 14.97
CA ARG A 112 -26.60 -27.37 15.93
C ARG A 112 -26.99 -28.75 16.55
N GLY A 113 -26.11 -29.75 16.41
CA GLY A 113 -25.91 -30.81 17.42
C GLY A 113 -26.21 -32.27 17.00
N ALA A 114 -25.15 -33.03 16.69
CA ALA A 114 -24.92 -34.46 16.97
C ALA A 114 -23.57 -34.81 16.29
N ALA A 115 -22.42 -35.02 16.96
CA ALA A 115 -22.08 -36.08 17.92
C ALA A 115 -22.34 -37.49 17.37
N GLU A 116 -21.29 -38.33 17.44
CA GLU A 116 -21.24 -39.79 17.16
C GLU A 116 -21.19 -40.18 15.67
N ARG A 117 -20.20 -40.90 15.11
CA ARG A 117 -19.09 -41.72 15.61
C ARG A 117 -17.97 -41.72 14.57
#